data_AF-A0A2S8CHF8-F1
#
_entry.id   AF-A0A2S8CHF8-F1
#
_cell.length_a   1.000
_cell.length_b   1.000
_cell.length_c   1.000
_cell.angle_alpha   90.00
_cell.angle_beta   90.00
_cell.angle_gamma   90.00
#
_symmetry.space_group_name_H-M   'P 1'
#
loop_
_entity.id
_entity.type
_entity.pdbx_description
1 polymer ?
#
loop_
_entity_poly.entity_id
_entity_poly.type
_entity_poly.pdbx_seq_one_letter_code
_entity_poly.pdbx_strand_id
1 'polypeptide(L)'
;MDALEPPSVPGMYWSYEGDSNYDPCADLSYALLVQQPQGNAQFGTQMLFFHKGEYIGIDSTHPQQVMDIEDHGNRLVVTYKNWEALEESGLPNAAAPDFTATVTFFWDNQANQLGTEGEFPNQGL
;
A
#
# COMPACT_ATOMS: atom_id res chain seq x y z
N MET A 1 -1.66 -15.12 -15.32
CA MET A 1 -1.86 -14.33 -14.10
C MET A 1 -0.85 -14.85 -13.11
N ASP A 2 0.23 -14.11 -12.87
CA ASP A 2 1.13 -14.44 -11.77
C ASP A 2 0.33 -14.25 -10.48
N ALA A 3 0.37 -15.26 -9.61
CA ALA A 3 -0.31 -15.19 -8.33
C ALA A 3 0.37 -14.11 -7.48
N LEU A 4 -0.42 -13.31 -6.76
CA LEU A 4 0.11 -12.40 -5.76
C LEU A 4 0.94 -13.21 -4.76
N GLU A 5 2.19 -12.81 -4.54
CA GLU A 5 3.05 -13.48 -3.57
C GLU A 5 2.41 -13.41 -2.18
N PRO A 6 2.42 -14.51 -1.40
CA PRO A 6 1.92 -14.46 -0.04
C PRO A 6 2.74 -13.49 0.80
N PRO A 7 2.20 -12.99 1.93
CA PRO A 7 3.00 -12.23 2.87
C PRO A 7 4.26 -13.01 3.27
N SER A 8 5.38 -12.31 3.47
CA SER A 8 6.70 -12.92 3.72
C SER A 8 6.78 -13.81 4.97
N VAL A 9 5.81 -13.69 5.89
CA VAL A 9 5.76 -14.44 7.14
C VAL A 9 4.96 -15.75 6.97
N PRO A 10 5.57 -16.93 7.26
CA PRO A 10 4.88 -18.21 7.14
C PRO A 10 3.58 -18.30 7.94
N GLY A 11 2.55 -18.85 7.31
CA GLY A 11 1.22 -18.99 7.92
C GLY A 11 0.35 -17.72 7.84
N MET A 12 0.87 -16.64 7.26
CA MET A 12 0.09 -15.44 6.97
C MET A 12 -0.44 -15.45 5.53
N TYR A 13 -1.55 -14.76 5.29
CA TYR A 13 -2.20 -14.63 3.99
C TYR A 13 -2.75 -13.22 3.79
N TRP A 14 -2.93 -12.84 2.53
CA TRP A 14 -3.63 -11.62 2.18
C TRP A 14 -5.14 -11.81 2.25
N SER A 15 -5.83 -10.91 2.94
CA SER A 15 -7.28 -10.91 3.09
C SER A 15 -7.85 -9.58 2.59
N TYR A 16 -8.93 -9.63 1.82
CA TYR A 16 -9.66 -8.44 1.43
C TYR A 16 -10.73 -8.12 2.48
N GLU A 17 -10.57 -7.00 3.16
CA GLU A 17 -11.44 -6.60 4.28
C GLU A 17 -12.46 -5.52 3.89
N GLY A 18 -12.57 -5.18 2.60
CA GLY A 18 -13.59 -4.26 2.07
C GLY A 18 -13.12 -2.84 1.78
N ASP A 19 -11.85 -2.51 2.01
CA ASP A 19 -11.29 -1.18 1.74
C ASP A 19 -10.86 -1.04 0.26
N SER A 20 -11.63 -0.29 -0.52
CA SER A 20 -11.50 -0.18 -1.97
C SER A 20 -12.35 0.96 -2.53
N ASN A 21 -11.87 1.57 -3.63
CA ASN A 21 -12.67 2.42 -4.51
C ASN A 21 -12.86 1.80 -5.92
N TYR A 22 -12.76 0.47 -6.04
CA TYR A 22 -12.77 -0.23 -7.33
C TYR A 22 -13.94 0.22 -8.22
N ASP A 23 -13.60 0.73 -9.40
CA ASP A 23 -14.54 1.16 -10.43
C ASP A 23 -14.02 0.73 -11.80
N PRO A 24 -14.76 -0.11 -12.55
CA PRO A 24 -14.37 -0.55 -13.89
C PRO A 24 -14.32 0.58 -14.93
N CYS A 25 -14.82 1.77 -14.61
CA CYS A 25 -14.80 2.95 -15.48
C CYS A 25 -13.72 3.96 -15.12
N ALA A 26 -13.11 3.86 -13.93
CA ALA A 26 -12.12 4.83 -13.46
C ALA A 26 -10.75 4.64 -14.14
N ASP A 27 -10.04 5.75 -14.35
CA ASP A 27 -8.66 5.71 -14.84
C ASP A 27 -7.70 5.12 -13.80
N LEU A 28 -7.98 5.27 -12.51
CA LEU A 28 -7.25 4.57 -11.45
C LEU A 28 -8.23 4.23 -10.33
N SER A 29 -8.22 2.97 -9.91
CA SER A 29 -8.87 2.53 -8.67
C SER A 29 -8.02 1.48 -7.96
N TYR A 30 -8.35 1.16 -6.72
CA TYR A 30 -7.59 0.25 -5.88
C TYR A 30 -8.48 -0.72 -5.09
N ALA A 31 -7.86 -1.80 -4.62
CA ALA A 31 -8.36 -2.62 -3.52
C ALA A 31 -7.20 -2.87 -2.54
N LEU A 32 -7.45 -2.69 -1.24
CA LEU A 32 -6.46 -2.90 -0.20
C LEU A 32 -6.62 -4.30 0.39
N LEU A 33 -5.53 -5.06 0.39
CA LEU A 33 -5.43 -6.32 1.11
C LEU A 33 -4.68 -6.09 2.42
N VAL A 34 -5.11 -6.83 3.45
CA VAL A 34 -4.55 -6.77 4.79
C VAL A 34 -3.98 -8.14 5.14
N GLN A 35 -2.77 -8.16 5.71
CA GLN A 35 -2.15 -9.38 6.19
C GLN A 35 -2.95 -9.95 7.37
N GLN A 36 -3.23 -11.25 7.31
CA GLN A 36 -3.88 -12.01 8.36
C GLN A 36 -3.09 -13.28 8.71
N PRO A 37 -3.16 -13.78 9.96
CA PRO A 37 -3.78 -13.13 11.12
C PRO A 37 -2.96 -11.93 11.62
N GLN A 38 -3.63 -10.89 12.11
CA GLN A 38 -2.97 -9.79 12.82
C GLN A 38 -2.60 -10.20 14.26
N GLY A 39 -1.30 -10.37 14.51
CA GLY A 39 -0.79 -10.73 15.86
C GLY A 39 -0.35 -9.53 16.71
N ASN A 40 -0.09 -8.38 16.09
CA ASN A 40 0.39 -7.17 16.74
C ASN A 40 0.02 -5.92 15.89
N ALA A 41 0.45 -4.72 16.33
CA ALA A 41 0.15 -3.46 15.65
C ALA A 41 0.92 -3.23 14.33
N GLN A 42 1.97 -4.02 14.08
CA GLN A 42 2.79 -4.03 12.87
C GLN A 42 2.32 -5.16 11.96
N PHE A 43 1.53 -4.82 10.96
CA PHE A 43 1.04 -5.76 9.96
C PHE A 43 1.24 -5.16 8.57
N GLY A 44 1.38 -6.04 7.58
CA GLY A 44 1.49 -5.67 6.19
C GLY A 44 0.13 -5.44 5.54
N THR A 45 0.16 -4.62 4.50
CA THR A 45 -0.90 -4.38 3.53
C THR A 45 -0.32 -4.50 2.13
N GLN A 46 -1.18 -4.80 1.16
CA GLN A 46 -0.85 -4.77 -0.25
C GLN A 46 -1.97 -4.05 -0.99
N MET A 47 -1.64 -2.97 -1.69
CA MET A 47 -2.60 -2.33 -2.59
C MET A 47 -2.53 -3.01 -3.95
N LEU A 48 -3.70 -3.35 -4.50
CA LEU A 48 -3.86 -3.74 -5.90
C LEU A 48 -4.41 -2.54 -6.67
N PHE A 49 -3.82 -2.22 -7.81
CA PHE A 49 -4.28 -1.13 -8.66
C PHE A 49 -4.97 -1.65 -9.92
N PHE A 50 -5.96 -0.88 -10.37
CA PHE A 50 -6.76 -1.17 -11.55
C PHE A 50 -6.89 0.07 -12.45
N HIS A 51 -6.74 -0.11 -13.76
CA HIS A 51 -7.08 0.88 -14.78
C HIS A 51 -8.28 0.34 -15.58
N LYS A 52 -9.42 1.03 -15.54
CA LYS A 52 -10.64 0.63 -16.27
C LYS A 52 -11.04 -0.84 -16.02
N GLY A 53 -10.93 -1.28 -14.77
CA GLY A 53 -11.24 -2.64 -14.33
C GLY A 53 -10.15 -3.68 -14.61
N GLU A 54 -9.09 -3.33 -15.34
CA GLU A 54 -7.95 -4.22 -15.56
C GLU A 54 -6.92 -4.05 -14.44
N TYR A 55 -6.47 -5.16 -13.84
CA TYR A 55 -5.38 -5.15 -12.87
C TYR A 55 -4.07 -4.71 -13.52
N ILE A 56 -3.39 -3.72 -12.92
CA ILE A 56 -2.17 -3.12 -13.47
C ILE A 56 -0.94 -3.26 -12.57
N GLY A 57 -1.10 -3.66 -11.31
CA GLY A 57 0.04 -3.89 -10.42
C GLY A 57 -0.26 -3.69 -8.95
N ILE A 58 0.80 -3.70 -8.16
CA ILE A 58 0.80 -3.47 -6.72
C ILE A 58 1.57 -2.19 -6.36
N ASP A 59 1.39 -1.72 -5.12
CA ASP A 59 2.17 -0.59 -4.58
C ASP A 59 3.65 -0.93 -4.42
N SER A 60 3.98 -1.98 -3.68
CA SER A 60 5.37 -2.32 -3.38
C SER A 60 5.57 -3.83 -3.28
N THR A 61 6.76 -4.30 -3.67
CA THR A 61 7.19 -5.68 -3.43
C THR A 61 7.71 -5.89 -2.01
N HIS A 62 7.94 -4.81 -1.25
CA HIS A 62 8.22 -4.87 0.18
C HIS A 62 6.91 -4.56 0.92
N PRO A 63 6.39 -5.48 1.76
CA PRO A 63 5.14 -5.25 2.48
C PRO A 63 5.13 -3.92 3.22
N GLN A 64 4.18 -3.05 2.88
CA GLN A 64 4.00 -1.76 3.54
C GLN A 64 2.86 -1.84 4.55
N GLN A 65 2.66 -0.79 5.36
CA GLN A 65 1.47 -0.67 6.19
C GLN A 65 0.78 0.65 5.88
N VAL A 66 -0.30 0.57 5.09
CA VAL A 66 -1.16 1.72 4.79
C VAL A 66 -1.88 2.17 6.06
N MET A 67 -1.83 3.47 6.31
CA MET A 67 -2.49 4.14 7.44
C MET A 67 -3.68 4.96 7.01
N ASP A 68 -3.62 5.54 5.82
CA ASP A 68 -4.68 6.37 5.24
C ASP A 68 -4.57 6.42 3.72
N ILE A 69 -5.71 6.56 3.04
CA ILE A 69 -5.81 6.69 1.58
C ILE A 69 -6.75 7.86 1.27
N GLU A 70 -6.18 8.93 0.72
CA GLU A 70 -6.97 10.05 0.20
C GLU A 70 -7.20 9.87 -1.31
N ASP A 71 -8.47 9.77 -1.71
CA ASP A 71 -8.87 9.66 -3.10
C ASP A 71 -9.24 11.04 -3.68
N HIS A 72 -8.50 11.47 -4.70
CA HIS A 72 -8.73 12.71 -5.44
C HIS A 72 -9.21 12.45 -6.89
N GLY A 73 -9.77 11.26 -7.15
CA GLY A 73 -10.38 10.86 -8.42
C GLY A 73 -9.38 10.30 -9.42
N ASN A 74 -8.33 11.04 -9.77
CA ASN A 74 -7.26 10.56 -10.66
C ASN A 74 -5.91 10.34 -9.95
N ARG A 75 -5.87 10.60 -8.65
CA ARG A 75 -4.70 10.46 -7.80
C ARG A 75 -5.13 9.84 -6.47
N LEU A 76 -4.31 8.92 -5.97
CA LEU A 76 -4.43 8.35 -4.64
C LEU A 76 -3.21 8.81 -3.84
N VAL A 77 -3.43 9.56 -2.77
CA VAL A 77 -2.37 9.96 -1.84
C VAL A 77 -2.41 8.99 -0.67
N VAL A 78 -1.38 8.16 -0.55
CA VAL A 78 -1.37 7.06 0.41
C VAL A 78 -0.32 7.35 1.47
N THR A 79 -0.75 7.31 2.73
CA THR A 79 0.14 7.46 3.88
C THR A 79 0.50 6.09 4.43
N TYR A 80 1.79 5.79 4.46
CA TYR A 80 2.35 4.55 4.99
C TYR A 80 3.01 4.77 6.34
N LYS A 81 2.99 3.74 7.19
CA LYS A 81 3.78 3.71 8.42
C LYS A 81 5.26 3.61 8.08
N ASN A 82 6.10 4.43 8.73
CA ASN A 82 7.54 4.40 8.55
C ASN A 82 8.21 3.76 9.78
N TRP A 83 8.35 2.43 9.76
CA TRP A 83 8.94 1.66 10.85
C TRP A 83 10.46 1.86 10.94
N GLU A 84 11.15 2.02 9.79
CA GLU A 84 12.58 2.32 9.75
C GLU A 84 12.90 3.62 10.49
N ALA A 85 12.19 4.71 10.17
CA ALA A 85 12.41 6.00 10.82
C ALA A 85 12.10 5.95 12.32
N LEU A 86 11.11 5.16 12.73
CA LEU A 86 10.84 4.94 14.16
C LEU A 86 12.00 4.19 14.83
N GLU A 87 12.48 3.10 14.23
CA GLU A 87 13.62 2.34 14.75
C GLU A 87 14.87 3.22 14.89
N GLU A 88 15.20 3.98 13.85
CA GLU A 88 16.32 4.92 13.83
C GLU A 88 16.21 6.02 14.90
N SER A 89 14.98 6.44 15.23
CA SER A 89 14.74 7.45 16.27
C SER A 89 15.00 6.93 17.70
N GLY A 90 14.92 5.62 17.92
CA GLY A 90 14.99 4.99 19.24
C GLY A 90 13.79 5.28 20.16
N LEU A 91 12.71 5.88 19.64
CA LEU A 91 11.48 6.13 20.40
C LEU A 91 10.66 4.84 20.59
N PRO A 92 9.79 4.76 21.62
CA PRO A 92 8.94 3.60 21.83
C PRO A 92 7.89 3.46 20.72
N ASN A 93 7.40 2.23 20.50
CA ASN A 93 6.34 1.92 19.51
C ASN A 93 5.07 2.77 19.64
N ALA A 94 4.79 3.34 20.82
CA ALA A 94 3.68 4.27 21.01
C ALA A 94 3.81 5.57 20.20
N ALA A 95 5.03 5.94 19.77
CA ALA A 95 5.30 7.09 18.90
C ALA A 95 5.12 6.76 17.42
N ALA A 96 4.83 5.51 17.05
CA ALA A 96 4.65 5.09 15.65
C ALA A 96 3.67 5.96 14.84
N PRO A 97 2.58 6.54 15.40
CA PRO A 97 1.73 7.49 14.67
C PRO A 97 2.48 8.71 14.09
N ASP A 98 3.57 9.16 14.72
CA ASP A 98 4.33 10.33 14.29
C ASP A 98 5.31 10.05 13.14
N PHE A 99 5.50 8.77 12.78
CA PHE A 99 6.42 8.33 11.73
C PHE A 99 5.65 7.78 10.54
N THR A 100 5.54 8.59 9.50
CA THR A 100 4.85 8.22 8.26
C THR A 100 5.62 8.71 7.04
N ALA A 101 5.34 8.10 5.89
CA ALA A 101 5.78 8.56 4.58
C ALA A 101 4.58 8.55 3.63
N THR A 102 4.57 9.46 2.66
CA THR A 102 3.46 9.60 1.71
C THR A 102 3.94 9.26 0.30
N VAL A 103 3.18 8.42 -0.40
CA VAL A 103 3.38 8.12 -1.82
C VAL A 103 2.09 8.43 -2.57
N THR A 104 2.22 9.10 -3.71
CA THR A 104 1.10 9.41 -4.59
C THR A 104 1.11 8.49 -5.80
N PHE A 105 -0.01 7.83 -6.06
CA PHE A 105 -0.24 7.02 -7.25
C PHE A 105 -1.21 7.71 -8.18
N PHE A 106 -0.98 7.60 -9.49
CA PHE A 106 -1.85 8.19 -10.50
C PHE A 106 -1.74 7.42 -11.80
N TRP A 107 -2.75 7.52 -12.66
CA TRP A 107 -2.63 7.01 -14.02
C TRP A 107 -1.90 8.02 -14.91
N ASP A 108 -0.74 7.64 -15.45
CA ASP A 108 -0.03 8.44 -16.44
C ASP A 108 -0.55 8.13 -17.84
N ASN A 109 -1.35 9.04 -18.39
CA ASN A 109 -1.92 8.91 -19.74
C ASN A 109 -0.87 9.00 -20.85
N GLN A 110 0.28 9.62 -20.62
CA GLN A 110 1.32 9.73 -21.65
C GLN A 110 2.12 8.44 -21.77
N ALA A 111 2.49 7.86 -20.63
CA ALA A 111 3.23 6.60 -20.57
C ALA A 111 2.32 5.36 -20.58
N ASN A 112 1.01 5.53 -20.40
CA ASN A 112 0.01 4.47 -20.32
C ASN A 112 0.35 3.42 -19.25
N GLN A 113 0.69 3.91 -18.06
CA GLN A 113 1.11 3.10 -16.93
C GLN A 113 0.77 3.78 -15.59
N LEU A 114 0.89 3.02 -14.50
CA LEU A 114 0.83 3.58 -13.15
C LEU A 114 2.05 4.51 -12.93
N GLY A 115 1.78 5.77 -12.61
CA GLY A 115 2.75 6.73 -12.13
C GLY A 115 2.84 6.70 -10.59
N THR A 116 4.03 6.96 -10.08
CA THR A 116 4.32 6.98 -8.64
C THR A 116 5.21 8.18 -8.33
N GLU A 117 4.83 8.96 -7.32
CA GLU A 117 5.58 10.10 -6.79
C GLU A 117 5.79 9.91 -5.28
N GLY A 118 7.02 10.11 -4.82
CA GLY A 118 7.42 9.89 -3.42
C GLY A 118 8.35 8.69 -3.26
N GLU A 119 8.72 8.40 -2.01
CA GLU A 119 9.61 7.29 -1.66
C GLU A 119 8.90 6.38 -0.67
N PHE A 120 8.90 5.08 -0.95
CA PHE A 120 8.38 4.11 -0.01
C PHE A 120 9.31 4.00 1.21
N PRO A 121 8.75 3.96 2.43
CA PRO A 121 9.52 3.59 3.61
C PRO A 121 9.77 2.07 3.62
N ASN A 122 10.51 1.58 4.62
CA ASN A 122 10.64 0.15 4.93
C ASN A 122 11.26 -0.67 3.78
N GLN A 123 12.27 -0.12 3.09
CA GLN A 123 12.92 -0.80 1.97
C GLN A 123 14.06 -1.74 2.41
N GLY A 124 14.52 -1.60 3.66
CA GLY A 124 15.60 -2.38 4.27
C GLY A 124 15.20 -3.19 5.49
N LEU A 125 13.89 -3.26 5.81
CA LEU A 125 13.33 -4.10 6.88
C LEU A 125 13.02 -5.53 6.43
#